data_AF-A0A252D3B0-F1
#
_entry.id   AF-A0A252D3B0-F1
#
_cell.length_a   1.000
_cell.length_b   1.000
_cell.length_c   1.000
_cell.angle_alpha   90.00
_cell.angle_beta   90.00
_cell.angle_gamma   90.00
#
_symmetry.space_group_name_H-M   'P 1'
#
loop_
_entity.id
_entity.type
_entity.pdbx_description
1 polymer ?
#
loop_
_entity_poly.entity_id
_entity_poly.type
_entity_poly.pdbx_seq_one_letter_code
_entity_poly.pdbx_strand_id
1 'polypeptide(L)'
;MLYRLFARYLFLVLVIVLVEYNSSNLPAQAANIDPYIGRYLHITEPIALEVDGQGNTRLFSPLELSAGKQLFENNCINCHVGGATLPDPQVSLSLQTLKDANPPRDRINAFVVFMRQPMTYDGSQETYWCRQLTPNFLSQQQVESLAAFILTAAQKAPGWGTENF
;
A
#
# COMPACT_ATOMS: atom_id res chain seq x y z
N MET A 1 -3.48 -62.21 16.31
CA MET A 1 -2.90 -61.34 15.26
C MET A 1 -3.92 -60.38 14.64
N LEU A 2 -5.17 -60.81 14.36
CA LEU A 2 -6.23 -59.96 13.78
C LEU A 2 -6.52 -58.65 14.55
N TYR A 3 -6.62 -58.70 15.88
CA TYR A 3 -6.94 -57.52 16.71
C TYR A 3 -5.92 -56.38 16.60
N ARG A 4 -4.61 -56.72 16.48
CA ARG A 4 -3.55 -55.71 16.30
C ARG A 4 -3.58 -55.06 14.92
N LEU A 5 -4.01 -55.79 13.89
CA LEU A 5 -4.19 -55.24 12.54
C LEU A 5 -5.43 -54.33 12.48
N PHE A 6 -6.52 -54.75 13.15
CA PHE A 6 -7.75 -53.97 13.24
C PHE A 6 -7.53 -52.65 14.01
N ALA A 7 -6.79 -52.69 15.12
CA ALA A 7 -6.45 -51.50 15.90
C ALA A 7 -5.56 -50.50 15.12
N ARG A 8 -4.60 -51.01 14.33
CA ARG A 8 -3.76 -50.17 13.45
C ARG A 8 -4.57 -49.52 12.33
N TYR A 9 -5.53 -50.25 11.76
CA TYR A 9 -6.43 -49.73 10.74
C TYR A 9 -7.34 -48.63 11.30
N LEU A 10 -7.93 -48.85 12.48
CA LEU A 10 -8.73 -47.83 13.18
C LEU A 10 -7.92 -46.57 13.51
N PHE A 11 -6.67 -46.73 13.95
CA PHE A 11 -5.77 -45.61 14.21
C PHE A 11 -5.44 -44.82 12.93
N LEU A 12 -5.17 -45.50 11.81
CA LEU A 12 -4.92 -44.85 10.52
C LEU A 12 -6.14 -44.06 10.03
N VAL A 13 -7.34 -44.63 10.14
CA VAL A 13 -8.59 -43.94 9.78
C VAL A 13 -8.78 -42.69 10.66
N LEU A 14 -8.52 -42.80 11.96
CA LEU A 14 -8.64 -41.68 12.89
C LEU A 14 -7.64 -40.55 12.57
N VAL A 15 -6.41 -40.90 12.21
CA VAL A 15 -5.38 -39.92 11.78
C VAL A 15 -5.79 -39.23 10.49
N ILE A 16 -6.32 -39.96 9.49
CA ILE A 16 -6.79 -39.38 8.23
C ILE A 16 -7.95 -38.41 8.48
N VAL A 17 -8.95 -38.80 9.28
CA VAL A 17 -10.08 -37.94 9.64
C VAL A 17 -9.62 -36.69 10.40
N LEU A 18 -8.65 -36.82 11.32
CA LEU A 18 -8.06 -35.69 12.02
C LEU A 18 -7.31 -34.75 11.07
N VAL A 19 -6.54 -35.28 10.12
CA VAL A 19 -5.82 -34.47 9.13
C VAL A 19 -6.79 -33.71 8.24
N GLU A 20 -7.83 -34.38 7.71
CA GLU A 20 -8.87 -33.77 6.88
C GLU A 20 -9.63 -32.65 7.64
N TYR A 21 -9.97 -32.90 8.90
CA TYR A 21 -10.62 -31.91 9.77
C TYR A 21 -9.72 -30.70 10.07
N ASN A 22 -8.42 -30.90 10.24
CA ASN A 22 -7.49 -29.79 10.47
C ASN A 22 -7.17 -29.00 9.18
N SER A 23 -7.15 -29.65 8.02
CA SER A 23 -6.88 -28.99 6.73
C SER A 23 -8.04 -28.12 6.20
N SER A 24 -9.27 -28.39 6.64
CA SER A 24 -10.47 -27.64 6.22
C SER A 24 -10.70 -26.34 7.02
N ASN A 25 -9.88 -26.06 8.04
CA ASN A 25 -9.99 -24.88 8.89
C ASN A 25 -8.95 -23.78 8.58
N LEU A 26 -8.16 -23.93 7.52
CA LEU A 26 -7.32 -22.83 7.04
C LEU A 26 -8.18 -21.94 6.13
N PRO A 27 -8.54 -20.71 6.53
CA PRO A 27 -9.10 -19.78 5.59
C PRO A 27 -7.98 -19.45 4.59
N ALA A 28 -8.05 -20.03 3.40
CA ALA A 28 -7.32 -19.53 2.25
C ALA A 28 -8.03 -18.23 1.82
N GLN A 29 -7.86 -17.15 2.59
CA GLN A 29 -8.14 -15.83 2.05
C GLN A 29 -7.08 -15.58 0.99
N ALA A 30 -7.40 -15.88 -0.26
CA ALA A 30 -6.68 -15.33 -1.39
C ALA A 30 -6.88 -13.81 -1.31
N ALA A 31 -5.95 -13.12 -0.64
CA ALA A 31 -5.91 -11.68 -0.60
C ALA A 31 -5.84 -11.21 -2.06
N ASN A 32 -6.85 -10.46 -2.51
CA ASN A 32 -6.90 -10.01 -3.90
C ASN A 32 -5.89 -8.87 -4.08
N ILE A 33 -4.64 -9.25 -4.36
CA ILE A 33 -3.56 -8.32 -4.68
C ILE A 33 -3.85 -7.76 -6.08
N ASP A 34 -3.92 -6.43 -6.18
CA ASP A 34 -4.17 -5.77 -7.44
C ASP A 34 -3.03 -6.11 -8.43
N PRO A 35 -3.35 -6.58 -9.66
CA PRO A 35 -2.33 -6.97 -10.64
C PRO A 35 -1.31 -5.88 -10.96
N TYR A 36 -1.66 -4.60 -10.78
CA TYR A 36 -0.74 -3.47 -10.96
C TYR A 36 0.46 -3.55 -10.02
N ILE A 37 0.25 -3.98 -8.78
CA ILE A 37 1.29 -4.07 -7.74
C ILE A 37 2.40 -5.05 -8.18
N GLY A 38 2.02 -6.22 -8.70
CA GLY A 38 2.99 -7.18 -9.21
C GLY A 38 3.56 -6.81 -10.59
N ARG A 39 2.71 -6.33 -11.50
CA ARG A 39 3.08 -6.12 -12.91
C ARG A 39 3.92 -4.87 -13.14
N TYR A 40 3.56 -3.75 -12.52
CA TYR A 40 4.18 -2.45 -12.78
C TYR A 40 5.08 -1.98 -11.63
N LEU A 41 4.76 -2.35 -10.39
CA LEU A 41 5.61 -2.00 -9.24
C LEU A 41 6.61 -3.11 -8.90
N HIS A 42 6.48 -4.30 -9.50
CA HIS A 42 7.32 -5.47 -9.22
C HIS A 42 7.38 -5.81 -7.73
N ILE A 43 6.26 -5.71 -7.03
CA ILE A 43 6.13 -6.02 -5.61
C ILE A 43 5.35 -7.34 -5.43
N THR A 44 6.07 -8.40 -5.08
CA THR A 44 5.48 -9.70 -4.71
C THR A 44 5.68 -10.03 -3.23
N GLU A 45 6.60 -9.32 -2.57
CA GLU A 45 6.94 -9.45 -1.15
C GLU A 45 6.87 -8.06 -0.49
N PRO A 46 6.82 -7.97 0.85
CA PRO A 46 6.78 -6.68 1.53
C PRO A 46 7.94 -5.76 1.14
N ILE A 47 7.65 -4.48 0.89
CA ILE A 47 8.64 -3.45 0.57
C ILE A 47 8.92 -2.57 1.79
N ALA A 48 10.20 -2.26 2.04
CA ALA A 48 10.60 -1.28 3.05
C ALA A 48 10.47 0.14 2.50
N LEU A 49 9.72 1.00 3.20
CA LEU A 49 9.62 2.44 2.91
C LEU A 49 10.09 3.25 4.12
N GLU A 50 10.75 4.37 3.86
CA GLU A 50 11.25 5.27 4.89
C GLU A 50 10.10 6.00 5.61
N VAL A 51 10.21 6.10 6.94
CA VAL A 51 9.13 6.61 7.80
C VAL A 51 9.34 8.07 8.20
N ASP A 52 10.55 8.48 8.59
CA ASP A 52 10.73 9.71 9.39
C ASP A 52 11.95 10.59 9.05
N GLY A 53 12.84 10.21 8.14
CA GLY A 53 14.05 10.98 7.83
C GLY A 53 15.27 10.62 8.66
N GLN A 54 15.14 9.67 9.58
CA GLN A 54 16.24 9.15 10.40
C GLN A 54 16.73 7.80 9.89
N GLY A 55 16.27 7.38 8.70
CA GLY A 55 16.57 6.06 8.13
C GLY A 55 15.70 4.93 8.68
N ASN A 56 14.71 5.21 9.54
CA ASN A 56 13.78 4.19 10.00
C ASN A 56 12.84 3.79 8.85
N THR A 57 12.63 2.49 8.69
CA THR A 57 11.76 1.94 7.64
C THR A 57 10.66 1.07 8.20
N ARG A 58 9.53 1.03 7.50
CA ARG A 58 8.43 0.09 7.75
C ARG A 58 8.20 -0.79 6.52
N LEU A 59 7.88 -2.06 6.76
CA LEU A 59 7.47 -3.00 5.70
C LEU A 59 5.99 -2.79 5.36
N PHE A 60 5.69 -2.71 4.07
CA PHE A 60 4.34 -2.67 3.52
C PHE A 60 4.13 -3.87 2.61
N SER A 61 3.09 -4.65 2.90
CA SER A 61 2.72 -5.83 2.13
C SER A 61 2.12 -5.46 0.76
N PRO A 62 2.15 -6.37 -0.24
CA PRO A 62 1.43 -6.18 -1.50
C PRO A 62 -0.08 -5.91 -1.30
N LEU A 63 -0.67 -6.47 -0.24
CA LEU A 63 -2.07 -6.24 0.13
C LEU A 63 -2.31 -4.80 0.61
N GLU A 64 -1.43 -4.27 1.46
CA GLU A 64 -1.51 -2.86 1.89
C GLU A 64 -1.35 -1.91 0.71
N LEU A 65 -0.43 -2.18 -0.22
CA LEU A 65 -0.27 -1.37 -1.43
C LEU A 65 -1.50 -1.47 -2.35
N SER A 66 -2.13 -2.65 -2.44
CA SER A 66 -3.39 -2.83 -3.19
C SER A 66 -4.52 -2.01 -2.59
N ALA A 67 -4.65 -2.02 -1.25
CA ALA A 67 -5.61 -1.18 -0.55
C ALA A 67 -5.31 0.32 -0.76
N GLY A 68 -4.03 0.72 -0.73
CA GLY A 68 -3.58 2.07 -1.02
C GLY A 68 -3.93 2.53 -2.44
N LYS A 69 -3.75 1.64 -3.43
CA LYS A 69 -4.14 1.89 -4.82
C LYS A 69 -5.64 2.14 -4.96
N GLN A 70 -6.46 1.30 -4.35
CA GLN A 70 -7.92 1.48 -4.37
C GLN A 70 -8.33 2.81 -3.71
N LEU A 71 -7.69 3.19 -2.62
CA LEU A 71 -7.91 4.49 -1.98
C LEU A 71 -7.51 5.64 -2.91
N PHE A 72 -6.39 5.51 -3.63
CA PHE A 72 -5.95 6.51 -4.59
C PHE A 72 -6.94 6.69 -5.74
N GLU A 73 -7.43 5.58 -6.31
CA GLU A 73 -8.44 5.58 -7.37
C GLU A 73 -9.73 6.27 -6.93
N ASN A 74 -10.18 6.00 -5.71
CA ASN A 74 -11.45 6.55 -5.22
C ASN A 74 -11.35 8.03 -4.82
N ASN A 75 -10.17 8.50 -4.42
CA ASN A 75 -10.04 9.79 -3.73
C ASN A 75 -9.14 10.82 -4.42
N CYS A 76 -8.20 10.38 -5.27
CA CYS A 76 -7.10 11.20 -5.77
C CYS A 76 -7.02 11.23 -7.30
N ILE A 77 -7.47 10.18 -7.99
CA ILE A 77 -7.19 9.96 -9.42
C ILE A 77 -7.67 11.08 -10.34
N ASN A 78 -8.76 11.77 -10.00
CA ASN A 78 -9.32 12.84 -10.82
C ASN A 78 -8.34 14.01 -11.01
N CYS A 79 -7.43 14.22 -10.06
CA CYS A 79 -6.38 15.25 -10.16
C CYS A 79 -5.00 14.64 -10.39
N HIS A 80 -4.79 13.38 -9.98
CA HIS A 80 -3.46 12.78 -9.91
C HIS A 80 -3.25 11.53 -10.79
N VAL A 81 -4.06 11.34 -11.84
CA VAL A 81 -3.90 10.22 -12.77
C VAL A 81 -2.44 10.06 -13.22
N GLY A 82 -1.90 8.84 -13.10
CA GLY A 82 -0.51 8.56 -13.47
C GLY A 82 0.56 9.30 -12.66
N GLY A 83 0.22 9.89 -11.51
CA GLY A 83 1.14 10.72 -10.72
C GLY A 83 1.23 12.17 -11.20
N ALA A 84 0.42 12.59 -12.17
CA ALA A 84 0.32 14.00 -12.57
C ALA A 84 -0.30 14.86 -11.46
N THR A 85 -0.37 16.17 -11.69
CA THR A 85 -1.24 17.08 -10.93
C THR A 85 -1.92 17.99 -11.93
N LEU A 86 -3.12 17.62 -12.39
CA LEU A 86 -3.80 18.33 -13.48
C LEU A 86 -4.02 19.83 -13.22
N PRO A 87 -4.39 20.28 -12.00
CA PRO A 87 -4.56 21.70 -11.73
C PRO A 87 -3.25 22.50 -11.66
N ASP A 88 -2.13 21.83 -11.39
CA ASP A 88 -0.80 22.43 -11.27
C ASP A 88 0.28 21.44 -11.75
N PRO A 89 0.53 21.35 -13.07
CA PRO A 89 1.43 20.35 -13.62
C PRO A 89 2.86 20.42 -13.12
N GLN A 90 3.31 21.56 -12.58
CA GLN A 90 4.66 21.73 -12.04
C GLN A 90 4.86 21.06 -10.67
N VAL A 91 3.76 20.68 -10.00
CA VAL A 91 3.78 20.07 -8.66
C VAL A 91 3.18 18.66 -8.74
N SER A 92 3.80 17.81 -9.56
CA SER A 92 3.43 16.39 -9.72
C SER A 92 3.72 15.52 -8.49
N LEU A 93 3.29 14.25 -8.52
CA LEU A 93 3.64 13.22 -7.53
C LEU A 93 4.90 12.43 -7.93
N SER A 94 5.78 13.01 -8.75
CA SER A 94 7.09 12.42 -9.05
C SER A 94 7.96 12.36 -7.79
N LEU A 95 8.87 11.38 -7.70
CA LEU A 95 9.72 11.23 -6.52
C LEU A 95 10.60 12.47 -6.27
N GLN A 96 11.08 13.11 -7.34
CA GLN A 96 11.92 14.30 -7.23
C GLN A 96 11.10 15.50 -6.71
N THR A 97 9.91 15.73 -7.26
CA THR A 97 9.00 16.79 -6.78
C THR A 97 8.60 16.58 -5.33
N LEU A 98 8.33 15.34 -4.91
CA LEU A 98 8.02 15.03 -3.51
C LEU A 98 9.21 15.31 -2.58
N LYS A 99 10.44 15.01 -3.02
CA LYS A 99 11.68 15.29 -2.26
C LYS A 99 11.96 16.78 -2.11
N ASP A 100 11.74 17.54 -3.17
CA ASP A 100 12.09 18.96 -3.25
C ASP A 100 11.03 19.88 -2.64
N ALA A 101 9.88 19.34 -2.24
CA ALA A 101 8.90 20.07 -1.45
C ALA A 101 9.49 20.52 -0.10
N ASN A 102 8.94 21.60 0.47
CA ASN A 102 9.33 22.09 1.79
C ASN A 102 8.13 22.06 2.77
N PRO A 103 8.17 21.24 3.84
CA PRO A 103 9.14 20.17 4.09
C PRO A 103 9.02 19.03 3.05
N PRO A 104 10.06 18.16 2.93
CA PRO A 104 10.04 17.00 2.02
C PRO A 104 8.87 16.05 2.28
N ARG A 105 8.29 15.50 1.22
CA ARG A 105 7.07 14.67 1.22
C ARG A 105 7.32 13.25 0.70
N ASP A 106 8.57 12.80 0.72
CA ASP A 106 9.03 11.52 0.15
C ASP A 106 9.04 10.35 1.18
N ARG A 107 8.44 10.55 2.36
CA ARG A 107 8.44 9.60 3.48
C ARG A 107 7.04 9.44 4.06
N ILE A 108 6.77 8.29 4.68
CA ILE A 108 5.42 7.96 5.17
C ILE A 108 4.86 9.03 6.11
N ASN A 109 5.56 9.40 7.18
CA ASN A 109 5.02 10.34 8.17
C ASN A 109 4.81 11.73 7.57
N ALA A 110 5.80 12.22 6.80
CA ALA A 110 5.73 13.54 6.19
C ALA A 110 4.57 13.64 5.19
N PHE A 111 4.36 12.59 4.38
CA PHE A 111 3.31 12.59 3.39
C PHE A 111 1.91 12.39 4.00
N VAL A 112 1.81 11.58 5.07
CA VAL A 112 0.58 11.50 5.88
C VAL A 112 0.24 12.87 6.47
N VAL A 113 1.21 13.58 7.05
CA VAL A 113 0.99 14.95 7.57
C VAL A 113 0.45 15.88 6.48
N PHE A 114 1.06 15.87 5.29
CA PHE A 114 0.56 16.64 4.14
C PHE A 114 -0.89 16.26 3.76
N MET A 115 -1.22 14.97 3.70
CA MET A 115 -2.58 14.54 3.38
C MET A 115 -3.60 14.91 4.47
N ARG A 116 -3.18 15.00 5.74
CA ARG A 116 -4.04 15.45 6.85
C ARG A 116 -4.26 16.97 6.82
N GLN A 117 -3.30 17.74 6.34
CA GLN A 117 -3.36 19.20 6.25
C GLN A 117 -2.52 19.67 5.05
N PRO A 118 -3.11 19.75 3.86
CA PRO A 118 -2.35 20.12 2.67
C PRO A 118 -1.79 21.54 2.77
N MET A 119 -0.51 21.68 2.44
CA MET A 119 0.22 22.95 2.42
C MET A 119 0.72 23.27 1.01
N THR A 120 0.97 24.54 0.70
CA THR A 120 1.68 24.96 -0.52
C THR A 120 3.03 24.26 -0.63
N TYR A 121 3.59 24.19 -1.84
CA TYR A 121 4.83 23.45 -2.11
C TYR A 121 6.02 23.89 -1.25
N ASP A 122 6.08 25.18 -0.93
CA ASP A 122 7.07 25.81 -0.03
C ASP A 122 6.71 25.70 1.47
N GLY A 123 5.52 25.21 1.80
CA GLY A 123 5.02 25.01 3.16
C GLY A 123 4.56 26.28 3.87
N SER A 124 4.49 27.42 3.17
CA SER A 124 4.21 28.73 3.79
C SER A 124 2.76 28.90 4.23
N GLN A 125 1.81 28.23 3.58
CA GLN A 125 0.38 28.37 3.87
C GLN A 125 -0.40 27.08 3.57
N GLU A 126 -1.58 26.94 4.16
CA GLU A 126 -2.52 25.88 3.79
C GLU A 126 -2.99 26.04 2.34
N THR A 127 -3.25 24.91 1.67
CA THR A 127 -3.85 24.89 0.33
C THR A 127 -5.14 24.10 0.33
N TYR A 128 -6.15 24.64 -0.34
CA TYR A 128 -7.44 23.98 -0.55
C TYR A 128 -7.56 23.34 -1.95
N TRP A 129 -6.48 23.41 -2.74
CA TRP A 129 -6.40 22.80 -4.07
C TRP A 129 -6.18 21.28 -4.02
N CYS A 130 -5.67 20.76 -2.90
CA CYS A 130 -5.54 19.33 -2.66
C CYS A 130 -6.60 18.87 -1.66
N ARG A 131 -7.07 17.63 -1.80
CA ARG A 131 -8.07 17.04 -0.92
C ARG A 131 -7.47 16.74 0.46
N GLN A 132 -8.03 17.35 1.50
CA GLN A 132 -7.72 16.98 2.88
C GLN A 132 -8.35 15.62 3.24
N LEU A 133 -7.58 14.73 3.85
CA LEU A 133 -8.02 13.41 4.31
C LEU A 133 -8.06 13.39 5.85
N THR A 134 -9.22 13.65 6.46
CA THR A 134 -9.34 13.71 7.92
C THR A 134 -9.35 12.30 8.56
N PRO A 135 -9.04 12.16 9.87
CA PRO A 135 -9.08 10.86 10.55
C PRO A 135 -10.45 10.18 10.53
N ASN A 136 -11.53 10.96 10.44
CA ASN A 136 -12.90 10.43 10.31
C ASN A 136 -13.20 9.91 8.89
N PHE A 137 -12.44 10.38 7.89
CA PHE A 137 -12.58 9.96 6.51
C PHE A 137 -11.72 8.73 6.19
N LEU A 138 -10.43 8.75 6.57
CA LEU A 138 -9.53 7.61 6.49
C LEU A 138 -8.80 7.41 7.81
N SER A 139 -8.79 6.16 8.29
CA SER A 139 -8.01 5.76 9.46
C SER A 139 -6.52 5.96 9.24
N GLN A 140 -5.72 5.88 10.31
CA GLN A 140 -4.27 5.99 10.22
C GLN A 140 -3.67 4.93 9.28
N GLN A 141 -4.09 3.68 9.42
CA GLN A 141 -3.61 2.59 8.56
C GLN A 141 -4.00 2.81 7.10
N GLN A 142 -5.21 3.31 6.83
CA GLN A 142 -5.65 3.58 5.46
C GLN A 142 -4.84 4.69 4.79
N VAL A 143 -4.59 5.80 5.50
CA VAL A 143 -3.78 6.89 4.93
C VAL A 143 -2.32 6.49 4.75
N GLU A 144 -1.78 5.65 5.64
CA GLU A 144 -0.43 5.08 5.49
C GLU A 144 -0.34 4.15 4.28
N SER A 145 -1.33 3.29 4.05
CA SER A 145 -1.39 2.45 2.84
C SER A 145 -1.48 3.28 1.56
N LEU A 146 -2.26 4.36 1.57
CA LEU A 146 -2.33 5.33 0.47
C LEU A 146 -0.96 6.00 0.21
N ALA A 147 -0.31 6.50 1.28
CA ALA A 147 1.03 7.08 1.18
C ALA A 147 2.03 6.06 0.61
N ALA A 148 2.00 4.82 1.12
CA ALA A 148 2.88 3.75 0.70
C ALA A 148 2.70 3.40 -0.78
N PHE A 149 1.46 3.32 -1.26
CA PHE A 149 1.18 3.12 -2.68
C PHE A 149 1.77 4.22 -3.55
N ILE A 150 1.50 5.50 -3.23
CA ILE A 150 1.98 6.64 -4.02
C ILE A 150 3.50 6.70 -4.04
N LEU A 151 4.16 6.54 -2.88
CA LEU A 151 5.62 6.56 -2.79
C LEU A 151 6.26 5.38 -3.53
N THR A 152 5.66 4.18 -3.44
CA THR A 152 6.13 3.02 -4.21
C THR A 152 5.96 3.25 -5.72
N ALA A 153 4.83 3.84 -6.13
CA ALA A 153 4.60 4.18 -7.52
C ALA A 153 5.60 5.23 -8.03
N ALA A 154 5.88 6.28 -7.24
CA ALA A 154 6.89 7.28 -7.57
C ALA A 154 8.32 6.71 -7.69
N GLN A 155 8.62 5.62 -6.97
CA GLN A 155 9.91 4.94 -7.05
C GLN A 155 10.01 3.95 -8.20
N LYS A 156 8.91 3.30 -8.60
CA LYS A 156 8.97 2.09 -9.43
C LYS A 156 8.09 2.09 -10.67
N ALA A 157 6.97 2.82 -10.69
CA ALA A 157 6.04 2.75 -11.80
C ALA A 157 6.60 3.52 -13.02
N PRO A 158 6.69 2.88 -14.20
CA PRO A 158 7.09 3.57 -15.42
C PRO A 158 6.15 4.73 -15.75
N GLY A 159 6.71 5.91 -16.03
CA GLY A 159 5.93 7.10 -16.39
C GLY A 159 5.22 7.80 -15.23
N TRP A 160 5.43 7.38 -13.98
CA TRP A 160 4.77 8.01 -12.84
C TRP A 160 5.27 9.45 -12.62
N GLY A 161 4.36 10.42 -12.69
CA GLY A 161 4.64 11.83 -12.48
C GLY A 161 5.53 12.46 -13.57
N THR A 162 5.66 11.83 -14.74
CA THR A 162 6.40 12.42 -15.86
C THR A 162 5.56 13.51 -16.53
N GLU A 163 6.12 14.71 -16.64
CA GLU A 163 5.47 15.87 -17.28
C GLU A 163 5.66 15.89 -18.81
N ASN A 164 6.57 15.06 -19.32
CA ASN A 164 6.88 14.95 -20.75
C ASN A 164 6.43 13.57 -21.27
N PHE A 165 5.52 13.57 -22.24
CA PHE A 165 5.02 12.40 -22.97
C PHE A 165 5.28 12.55 -24.46
#